data_AF-A0A820F8D0-F1
#
_entry.id   AF-A0A820F8D0-F1
#
_cell.length_a   1.000
_cell.length_b   1.000
_cell.length_c   1.000
_cell.angle_alpha   90.00
_cell.angle_beta   90.00
_cell.angle_gamma   90.00
#
_symmetry.space_group_name_H-M   'P 1'
#
loop_
_entity.id
_entity.type
_entity.pdbx_description
1 polymer ?
#
loop_
_entity_poly.entity_id
_entity_poly.type
_entity_poly.pdbx_seq_one_letter_code
_entity_poly.pdbx_strand_id
1 'polypeptide(L)'
;MGNDYRILRYEADSSRGDDKLRKFITSYCLSDDTISIHELPQRHTDSSFEHPQFYSPGDFYIGATIEVFHQRFIIRLADLFVLKYAEQFSPTVIESLR
;
A
#
# COMPACT_ATOMS: atom_id res chain seq x y z
N MET A 1 -40.03 11.32 21.00
CA MET A 1 -38.65 11.78 20.75
C MET A 1 -37.72 10.70 21.28
N GLY A 2 -37.38 9.71 20.47
CA GLY A 2 -36.72 8.51 21.00
C GLY A 2 -36.08 7.72 19.89
N ASN A 3 -34.76 7.86 19.77
CA ASN A 3 -33.85 7.27 18.77
C ASN A 3 -33.48 8.13 17.57
N ASP A 4 -33.99 9.37 17.48
CA ASP A 4 -33.52 10.33 16.48
C ASP A 4 -31.99 10.44 16.60
N TYR A 5 -31.26 9.91 15.60
CA TYR A 5 -29.80 9.85 15.47
C TYR A 5 -29.01 8.82 16.32
N ARG A 6 -29.63 7.79 16.90
CA ARG A 6 -28.84 6.72 17.55
C ARG A 6 -28.29 5.73 16.51
N ILE A 7 -26.96 5.64 16.45
CA ILE A 7 -26.24 4.72 15.56
C ILE A 7 -25.50 3.68 16.40
N LEU A 8 -25.76 2.40 16.15
CA LEU A 8 -24.97 1.29 16.68
C LEU A 8 -23.81 1.01 15.74
N ARG A 9 -22.58 0.92 16.26
CA ARG A 9 -21.37 0.67 15.47
C ARG A 9 -20.68 -0.60 15.95
N TYR A 10 -20.25 -1.42 15.01
CA TYR A 10 -19.59 -2.70 15.23
C TYR A 10 -18.36 -2.81 14.35
N GLU A 11 -17.28 -3.35 14.89
CA GLU A 11 -16.15 -3.83 14.09
C GLU A 11 -16.46 -5.25 13.59
N ALA A 12 -16.17 -5.52 12.33
CA ALA A 12 -16.37 -6.81 11.70
C ALA A 12 -15.15 -7.22 10.86
N ASP A 13 -14.92 -8.53 10.77
CA ASP A 13 -13.88 -9.12 9.93
C ASP A 13 -14.48 -9.66 8.63
N SER A 14 -13.67 -9.72 7.57
CA SER A 14 -14.05 -10.44 6.34
C SER A 14 -14.19 -11.94 6.61
N SER A 15 -15.30 -12.54 6.17
CA SER A 15 -15.45 -13.99 6.16
C SER A 15 -14.73 -14.66 4.98
N ARG A 16 -14.23 -13.88 4.01
CA ARG A 16 -13.48 -14.40 2.86
C ARG A 16 -12.10 -14.85 3.31
N GLY A 17 -11.75 -16.10 3.02
CA GLY A 17 -10.53 -16.74 3.51
C GLY A 17 -9.23 -16.05 3.09
N ASP A 18 -9.22 -15.38 1.94
CA ASP A 18 -8.07 -14.64 1.39
C ASP A 18 -7.88 -13.26 2.03
N ASP A 19 -8.86 -12.83 2.84
CA ASP A 19 -9.03 -11.41 3.18
C ASP A 19 -9.24 -11.18 4.69
N LYS A 20 -8.69 -12.08 5.50
CA LYS A 20 -8.89 -12.12 6.96
C LYS A 20 -8.34 -10.91 7.71
N LEU A 21 -7.55 -10.08 7.05
CA LEU A 21 -7.00 -8.87 7.63
C LEU A 21 -7.95 -7.68 7.46
N ARG A 22 -8.93 -7.73 6.53
CA ARG A 22 -9.82 -6.60 6.24
C ARG A 22 -10.81 -6.40 7.38
N LYS A 23 -10.72 -5.22 7.97
CA LYS A 23 -11.57 -4.74 9.05
C LYS A 23 -12.64 -3.83 8.48
N PHE A 24 -13.86 -3.95 8.99
CA PHE A 24 -15.00 -3.16 8.56
C PHE A 24 -15.67 -2.52 9.77
N ILE A 25 -16.21 -1.32 9.58
CA ILE A 25 -17.19 -0.72 10.49
C ILE A 25 -18.57 -0.91 9.91
N THR A 26 -19.39 -1.69 10.61
CA THR A 26 -20.82 -1.83 10.34
C THR A 26 -21.59 -0.88 11.24
N SER A 27 -22.40 -0.02 10.65
CA SER A 27 -23.25 0.95 11.35
C SER A 27 -24.72 0.63 11.10
N TYR A 28 -25.54 0.66 12.15
CA TYR A 28 -27.00 0.51 12.07
C TYR A 28 -27.69 1.72 12.69
N CYS A 29 -28.55 2.38 11.91
CA CYS A 29 -29.28 3.58 12.29
C CYS A 29 -30.66 3.20 12.86
N LEU A 30 -30.90 3.50 14.14
CA LEU A 30 -32.15 3.12 14.81
C LEU A 30 -33.37 3.97 14.41
N SER A 31 -33.16 5.08 13.70
CA SER A 31 -34.25 5.96 13.27
C SER A 31 -34.92 5.53 11.96
N ASP A 32 -34.17 4.88 11.07
CA ASP A 32 -34.64 4.54 9.71
C ASP A 32 -34.25 3.13 9.24
N ASP A 33 -33.74 2.29 10.15
CA ASP A 33 -33.31 0.92 9.89
C ASP A 33 -32.19 0.77 8.82
N THR A 34 -31.48 1.85 8.49
CA THR A 34 -30.40 1.81 7.51
C THR A 34 -29.15 1.12 8.06
N ILE A 35 -28.56 0.22 7.27
CA ILE A 35 -27.24 -0.39 7.53
C ILE A 35 -26.21 0.21 6.57
N SER A 36 -25.02 0.52 7.07
CA SER A 36 -23.88 0.96 6.26
C SER A 36 -22.61 0.19 6.67
N ILE A 37 -21.85 -0.27 5.67
CA ILE A 37 -20.61 -1.01 5.89
C ILE A 37 -19.48 -0.23 5.23
N HIS A 38 -18.48 0.15 6.04
CA HIS A 38 -17.29 0.84 5.56
C HIS A 38 -16.08 -0.02 5.83
N GLU A 39 -15.23 -0.21 4.83
CA GLU A 39 -13.91 -0.78 5.05
C GLU A 39 -13.04 0.20 5.82
N LEU A 40 -12.40 -0.26 6.89
CA LEU A 40 -11.37 0.52 7.56
C LEU A 40 -10.13 0.55 6.68
N PRO A 41 -9.49 1.72 6.50
CA PRO A 41 -8.23 1.82 5.81
C PRO A 41 -7.24 0.84 6.45
N GLN A 42 -6.89 -0.22 5.71
CA GLN A 42 -5.82 -1.10 6.14
C GLN A 42 -4.51 -0.34 5.96
N ARG A 43 -3.75 -0.19 7.04
CA ARG A 43 -2.33 0.17 6.91
C ARG A 43 -1.66 -1.04 6.27
N HIS A 44 -1.49 -1.01 4.95
CA HIS A 44 -0.54 -1.88 4.29
C HIS A 44 0.84 -1.53 4.85
N THR A 45 1.42 -2.47 5.60
CA THR A 45 2.72 -2.32 6.24
C THR A 45 3.82 -2.50 5.21
N ASP A 46 4.04 -1.50 4.37
CA ASP A 46 5.31 -1.23 3.68
C ASP A 46 5.30 0.12 2.91
N SER A 47 4.62 1.13 3.44
CA SER A 47 4.99 2.55 3.26
C SER A 47 3.98 3.39 4.03
N SER A 48 4.11 3.40 5.35
CA SER A 48 3.31 4.32 6.15
C SER A 48 3.64 5.74 5.71
N PHE A 49 2.61 6.58 5.49
CA PHE A 49 2.76 8.05 5.36
C PHE A 49 3.55 8.67 6.54
N GLU A 50 3.62 7.97 7.67
CA GLU A 50 4.40 8.30 8.86
C GLU A 50 5.91 8.00 8.73
N HIS A 51 6.29 7.06 7.86
CA HIS A 51 7.68 6.64 7.59
C HIS A 51 7.84 6.36 6.08
N PRO A 52 7.88 7.41 5.24
CA PRO A 52 8.08 7.23 3.81
C PRO A 52 9.44 6.56 3.57
N GLN A 53 9.41 5.34 3.03
CA GLN A 53 10.60 4.68 2.52
C GLN A 53 10.81 5.16 1.09
N PHE A 54 11.76 6.06 0.92
CA PHE A 54 12.11 6.58 -0.39
C PHE A 54 13.00 5.59 -1.12
N TYR A 55 12.77 5.46 -2.43
CA TYR A 55 13.72 4.80 -3.29
C TYR A 55 15.06 5.54 -3.29
N SER A 56 16.12 4.75 -3.29
CA SER A 56 17.50 5.17 -3.48
C SER A 56 17.97 4.78 -4.88
N PRO A 57 19.08 5.35 -5.40
CA PRO A 57 19.65 4.92 -6.68
C PRO A 57 19.96 3.42 -6.74
N GLY A 58 20.25 2.77 -5.61
CA GLY A 58 20.53 1.33 -5.53
C GLY A 58 19.31 0.44 -5.82
N ASP A 59 18.10 0.98 -5.75
CA ASP A 59 16.86 0.24 -6.03
C ASP A 59 16.55 0.14 -7.53
N PHE A 60 17.30 0.88 -8.37
CA PHE A 60 17.09 0.96 -9.81
C PHE A 60 18.23 0.30 -10.61
N TYR A 61 18.24 -1.03 -10.66
CA TYR A 61 19.12 -1.81 -11.54
C TYR A 61 18.32 -2.58 -12.59
N ILE A 62 18.96 -3.00 -13.69
CA ILE A 62 18.30 -3.77 -14.75
C ILE A 62 17.79 -5.09 -14.16
N GLY A 63 16.49 -5.36 -14.31
CA GLY A 63 15.82 -6.52 -13.70
C GLY A 63 15.19 -6.25 -12.34
N ALA A 64 15.47 -5.11 -11.70
CA ALA A 64 14.79 -4.70 -10.47
C ALA A 64 13.27 -4.58 -10.70
N THR A 65 12.49 -5.00 -9.70
CA THR A 65 11.05 -4.79 -9.65
C THR A 65 10.73 -3.72 -8.63
N ILE A 66 10.11 -2.63 -9.08
CA ILE A 66 9.67 -1.52 -8.23
C ILE A 66 8.14 -1.48 -8.18
N GLU A 67 7.57 -0.97 -7.08
CA GLU A 67 6.14 -0.78 -6.92
C GLU A 67 5.79 0.72 -6.86
N VAL A 68 4.92 1.17 -7.75
CA VAL A 68 4.48 2.57 -7.84
C VAL A 68 2.96 2.56 -7.98
N PHE A 69 2.24 3.24 -7.08
CA PHE A 69 0.76 3.26 -7.03
C PHE A 69 0.12 1.85 -7.05
N HIS A 70 0.67 0.90 -6.28
CA HIS A 70 0.22 -0.50 -6.22
C HIS A 70 0.37 -1.28 -7.54
N GLN A 71 1.16 -0.75 -8.47
CA GLN A 71 1.49 -1.42 -9.73
C GLN A 71 2.98 -1.74 -9.76
N ARG A 72 3.31 -2.97 -10.18
CA ARG A 72 4.69 -3.44 -10.27
C ARG A 72 5.27 -3.20 -11.66
N PHE A 73 6.49 -2.69 -11.69
CA PHE A 73 7.23 -2.40 -12.92
C PHE A 73 8.61 -3.06 -12.86
N ILE A 74 9.05 -3.60 -14.00
CA ILE A 74 10.39 -4.17 -14.14
C ILE A 74 11.24 -3.17 -14.90
N ILE A 75 12.38 -2.80 -14.33
CA ILE A 75 13.36 -1.94 -15.01
C ILE A 75 14.04 -2.76 -16.11
N ARG A 76 13.74 -2.44 -17.37
CA ARG A 76 14.26 -3.18 -18.53
C ARG A 76 15.57 -2.62 -19.07
N LEU A 77 15.70 -1.30 -19.10
CA LEU A 77 16.83 -0.56 -19.66
C LEU A 77 17.01 0.75 -18.88
N ALA A 78 18.24 1.27 -18.87
CA ALA A 78 18.61 2.57 -18.34
C ALA A 78 19.55 3.26 -19.34
N ASP A 79 19.55 4.59 -19.39
CA ASP A 79 20.45 5.32 -20.28
C ASP A 79 21.90 5.34 -19.73
N LEU A 80 22.84 5.74 -20.59
CA LEU A 80 24.26 5.82 -20.24
C LEU A 80 24.54 6.82 -19.11
N PHE A 81 23.69 7.84 -18.92
CA PHE A 81 23.89 8.84 -17.88
C PHE A 81 23.52 8.27 -16.50
N VAL A 82 22.38 7.57 -16.39
CA VAL A 82 21.89 6.90 -15.19
C VAL A 82 22.86 5.81 -14.74
N LEU A 83 23.41 5.03 -15.69
CA LEU A 83 24.41 4.01 -15.37
C LEU A 83 25.68 4.62 -14.76
N LYS A 84 26.24 5.68 -15.38
CA LYS A 84 27.42 6.39 -14.86
C LYS A 84 27.18 7.08 -13.53
N TYR A 85 25.96 7.58 -13.32
CA TYR A 85 25.57 8.16 -12.04
C TYR A 85 25.52 7.09 -10.96
N ALA A 86 24.89 5.94 -11.22
CA ALA A 86 24.78 4.84 -10.26
C ALA A 86 26.15 4.26 -9.83
N GLU A 87 27.12 4.19 -10.76
CA GLU A 87 28.51 3.79 -10.48
C GLU A 87 29.19 4.61 -9.37
N GLN A 88 28.76 5.86 -9.17
CA GLN A 88 29.34 6.76 -8.15
C GLN A 88 28.78 6.52 -6.74
N PHE A 89 27.62 5.86 -6.62
CA PHE A 89 26.91 5.72 -5.35
C PHE A 89 26.87 4.29 -4.80
N SER A 90 27.20 3.27 -5.61
CA SER A 90 27.28 1.89 -5.12
C SER A 90 28.15 1.00 -6.02
N PRO A 91 29.29 0.46 -5.52
CA PRO A 91 30.11 -0.49 -6.28
C PRO A 91 29.41 -1.83 -6.55
N THR A 92 28.33 -2.14 -5.81
CA THR A 92 27.54 -3.38 -5.95
C THR A 92 26.67 -3.40 -7.22
N VAL A 93 26.39 -2.24 -7.82
CA VAL A 93 25.60 -2.13 -9.07
C VAL A 93 26.35 -2.75 -10.26
N ILE A 94 27.69 -2.76 -10.23
CA ILE A 94 28.54 -3.27 -11.31
C ILE A 94 28.42 -4.80 -11.45
N GLU A 95 28.19 -5.53 -10.36
CA GLU A 95 28.10 -6.99 -10.39
C GLU A 95 26.77 -7.50 -10.95
N SER A 96 25.72 -6.68 -10.88
CA SER A 96 24.38 -6.98 -11.42
C SER A 96 24.21 -6.61 -12.90
N LEU A 97 25.22 -5.97 -13.49
CA LEU A 97 25.23 -5.49 -14.88
C LEU A 97 26.17 -6.30 -15.81
N ARG A 98 26.74 -7.41 -15.32
CA ARG A 98 27.63 -8.29 -16.08
C ARG A 98 26.94 -9.56 -16.58
#